data_AF-A0A5P9P6D5-F1
#
_entry.id   AF-A0A5P9P6D5-F1
#
_cell.length_a   1.000
_cell.length_b   1.000
_cell.length_c   1.000
_cell.angle_alpha   90.00
_cell.angle_beta   90.00
_cell.angle_gamma   90.00
#
_symmetry.space_group_name_H-M   'P 1'
#
loop_
_entity.id
_entity.type
_entity.pdbx_description
1 polymer ?
#
loop_
_entity_poly.entity_id
_entity_poly.type
_entity_poly.pdbx_seq_one_letter_code
_entity_poly.pdbx_strand_id
1 'polypeptide(L)'
;MNSVDAAGLGIGDDHPPRIMGVLNVSEESPYDPSVYDDPGEAAQYVDEELIGAGADIVDIGLESANKRFDVLSAEEELDRLHIALETIDHVSGEAIFSIETRYASVAEEALERGFDMVNDIAGFADPEMPVVCADHDVAVAKMASPPDLERPGAVEETPWSERKSPEWAEQAGYVDQVYEALKQNGMTDKTIVDPAFGGWSEAQTLADDRETFRRLREFRALGQPMLVSINRKNFLGELAGRDTDERLPVSLAATSMAVERGAHVIRTHDVAATRDAALIGNAFTERACAVTDGVSVSRLDVCSSSDLRAYLSERGVDPSVADDWSTIALEIDGLDTDARATVAAVVEDASPGVQYVDSEQPLVVGSKTDISDVVTRLRAETDDTGALAESFAEMIE
;
A
#
# COMPACT_ATOMS: atom_id res chain seq x y z
N MET A 1 -14.19 -5.82 2.36
CA MET A 1 -13.40 -4.75 2.99
C MET A 1 -14.38 -3.70 3.48
N ASN A 2 -14.05 -2.91 4.49
CA ASN A 2 -14.88 -1.78 4.89
C ASN A 2 -14.76 -0.69 3.81
N SER A 3 -15.89 -0.06 3.47
CA SER A 3 -15.91 1.18 2.70
C SER A 3 -16.07 2.34 3.66
N VAL A 4 -15.41 3.46 3.36
CA VAL A 4 -15.42 4.68 4.17
C VAL A 4 -16.19 5.76 3.42
N ASP A 5 -16.95 6.57 4.16
CA ASP A 5 -17.58 7.79 3.66
C ASP A 5 -16.78 9.00 4.14
N ALA A 6 -16.17 9.73 3.20
CA ALA A 6 -15.46 10.98 3.45
C ALA A 6 -16.33 12.15 2.96
N ALA A 7 -17.16 12.71 3.86
CA ALA A 7 -18.10 13.79 3.54
C ALA A 7 -18.97 13.50 2.29
N GLY A 8 -19.53 12.29 2.19
CA GLY A 8 -20.32 11.85 1.04
C GLY A 8 -19.53 11.24 -0.12
N LEU A 9 -18.19 11.29 -0.08
CA LEU A 9 -17.32 10.58 -1.02
C LEU A 9 -17.06 9.16 -0.52
N GLY A 10 -17.70 8.17 -1.16
CA GLY A 10 -17.44 6.76 -0.86
C GLY A 10 -16.07 6.28 -1.36
N ILE A 11 -15.31 5.62 -0.47
CA ILE A 11 -13.97 5.09 -0.71
C ILE A 11 -13.94 3.61 -0.30
N GLY A 12 -13.64 2.70 -1.24
CA GLY A 12 -13.62 1.25 -0.98
C GLY A 12 -13.86 0.43 -2.24
N ASP A 13 -14.00 -0.89 -2.10
CA ASP A 13 -14.13 -1.83 -3.22
C ASP A 13 -15.39 -1.59 -4.08
N ASP A 14 -16.45 -1.00 -3.50
CA ASP A 14 -17.72 -0.71 -4.18
C ASP A 14 -17.73 0.66 -4.90
N HIS A 15 -16.60 1.38 -4.87
CA HIS A 15 -16.45 2.71 -5.41
C HIS A 15 -15.31 2.77 -6.44
N PRO A 16 -15.34 3.71 -7.40
CA PRO A 16 -14.18 3.94 -8.26
C PRO A 16 -12.98 4.40 -7.42
N PRO A 17 -11.73 4.16 -7.89
CA PRO A 17 -10.56 4.74 -7.26
C PRO A 17 -10.66 6.26 -7.22
N ARG A 18 -10.23 6.84 -6.10
CA ARG A 18 -10.23 8.29 -5.88
C ARG A 18 -8.85 8.87 -6.16
N ILE A 19 -8.85 10.06 -6.72
CA ILE A 19 -7.62 10.81 -6.97
C ILE A 19 -7.51 11.93 -5.95
N MET A 20 -6.41 11.93 -5.22
CA MET A 20 -6.07 12.95 -4.25
C MET A 20 -4.95 13.83 -4.83
N GLY A 21 -5.29 15.06 -5.19
CA GLY A 21 -4.36 16.07 -5.65
C GLY A 21 -3.66 16.75 -4.47
N VAL A 22 -2.40 17.14 -4.63
CA VAL A 22 -1.59 17.72 -3.56
C VAL A 22 -1.44 19.22 -3.75
N LEU A 23 -1.74 20.00 -2.72
CA LEU A 23 -1.43 21.42 -2.59
C LEU A 23 -0.52 21.62 -1.38
N ASN A 24 0.68 22.15 -1.58
CA ASN A 24 1.54 22.54 -0.46
C ASN A 24 1.49 24.05 -0.28
N VAL A 25 1.33 24.51 0.95
CA VAL A 25 1.26 25.93 1.28
C VAL A 25 2.45 26.22 2.20
N SER A 26 3.59 26.63 1.63
CA SER A 26 4.80 26.95 2.42
C SER A 26 5.70 27.96 1.72
N GLU A 27 6.25 28.92 2.46
CA GLU A 27 7.16 29.95 1.91
C GLU A 27 8.54 29.39 1.47
N GLU A 28 8.88 28.14 1.80
CA GLU A 28 10.28 27.66 1.85
C GLU A 28 10.75 26.73 0.69
N SER A 29 10.00 26.58 -0.41
CA SER A 29 10.43 25.70 -1.51
C SER A 29 10.70 26.42 -2.84
N PRO A 30 11.95 26.46 -3.34
CA PRO A 30 12.31 27.22 -4.53
C PRO A 30 11.99 26.57 -5.90
N TYR A 31 11.30 25.41 -5.98
CA TYR A 31 11.26 24.63 -7.24
C TYR A 31 9.97 23.87 -7.60
N ASP A 32 8.82 24.07 -6.94
CA ASP A 32 7.61 23.27 -7.26
C ASP A 32 6.41 24.16 -7.66
N PRO A 33 5.70 23.89 -8.77
CA PRO A 33 4.41 24.53 -9.08
C PRO A 33 3.29 24.24 -8.08
N SER A 34 3.53 23.48 -7.00
CA SER A 34 2.53 23.17 -5.98
C SER A 34 2.68 24.00 -4.70
N VAL A 35 3.45 25.10 -4.72
CA VAL A 35 3.78 25.90 -3.53
C VAL A 35 3.31 27.33 -3.73
N TYR A 36 2.33 27.74 -2.91
CA TYR A 36 1.66 29.02 -3.07
C TYR A 36 1.62 29.79 -1.75
N ASP A 37 2.06 31.05 -1.80
CA ASP A 37 1.96 32.02 -0.69
C ASP A 37 0.78 32.99 -0.86
N ASP A 38 0.17 33.02 -2.05
CA ASP A 38 -1.04 33.78 -2.35
C ASP A 38 -2.26 32.85 -2.47
N PRO A 39 -3.31 33.03 -1.63
CA PRO A 39 -4.50 32.19 -1.66
C PRO A 39 -5.25 32.19 -3.00
N GLY A 40 -5.20 33.29 -3.76
CA GLY A 40 -5.88 33.42 -5.04
C GLY A 40 -5.20 32.59 -6.13
N GLU A 41 -3.86 32.65 -6.20
CA GLU A 41 -3.07 31.80 -7.10
C GLU A 41 -3.21 30.31 -6.71
N ALA A 42 -3.19 30.00 -5.42
CA ALA A 42 -3.42 28.65 -4.91
C ALA A 42 -4.80 28.12 -5.33
N ALA A 43 -5.85 28.92 -5.17
CA ALA A 43 -7.21 28.53 -5.52
C ALA A 43 -7.37 28.33 -7.03
N GLN A 44 -6.75 29.18 -7.86
CA GLN A 44 -6.74 28.99 -9.30
C GLN A 44 -6.08 27.68 -9.70
N TYR A 45 -4.93 27.34 -9.09
CA TYR A 45 -4.27 26.07 -9.33
C TYR A 45 -5.15 24.88 -8.91
N VAL A 46 -5.80 24.95 -7.74
CA VAL A 46 -6.74 23.92 -7.29
C VAL A 46 -7.87 23.72 -8.30
N ASP A 47 -8.50 24.81 -8.76
CA ASP A 47 -9.61 24.74 -9.73
C ASP A 47 -9.16 24.18 -11.09
N GLU A 48 -8.04 24.65 -11.63
CA GLU A 48 -7.60 24.31 -13.00
C GLU A 48 -6.86 22.97 -13.06
N GLU A 49 -5.89 22.75 -12.19
CA GLU A 49 -4.90 21.67 -12.29
C GLU A 49 -5.21 20.48 -11.38
N LEU A 50 -6.04 20.65 -10.34
CA LEU A 50 -6.48 19.55 -9.47
C LEU A 50 -7.94 19.15 -9.77
N ILE A 51 -8.90 20.01 -9.45
CA ILE A 51 -10.33 19.71 -9.63
C ILE A 51 -10.67 19.58 -11.12
N GLY A 52 -10.24 20.54 -11.95
CA GLY A 52 -10.42 20.49 -13.41
C GLY A 52 -9.78 19.28 -14.07
N ALA A 53 -8.69 18.76 -13.49
CA ALA A 53 -8.02 17.53 -13.91
C ALA A 53 -8.69 16.24 -13.39
N GLY A 54 -9.64 16.36 -12.47
CA GLY A 54 -10.45 15.27 -11.94
C GLY A 54 -9.99 14.70 -10.60
N ALA A 55 -9.36 15.51 -9.74
CA ALA A 55 -9.17 15.16 -8.33
C ALA A 55 -10.53 15.09 -7.60
N ASP A 56 -10.74 14.03 -6.82
CA ASP A 56 -11.89 13.91 -5.91
C ASP A 56 -11.58 14.56 -4.54
N ILE A 57 -10.30 14.56 -4.16
CA ILE A 57 -9.78 15.05 -2.88
C ILE A 57 -8.63 16.02 -3.16
N VAL A 58 -8.58 17.14 -2.44
CA VAL A 58 -7.44 18.07 -2.43
C VAL A 58 -6.81 18.00 -1.05
N ASP A 59 -5.58 17.50 -0.98
CA ASP A 59 -4.81 17.35 0.25
C ASP A 59 -3.88 18.54 0.42
N ILE A 60 -4.08 19.30 1.49
CA ILE A 60 -3.38 20.55 1.76
C ILE A 60 -2.38 20.33 2.90
N GLY A 61 -1.09 20.46 2.58
CA GLY A 61 -0.01 20.46 3.57
C GLY A 61 0.42 21.88 3.91
N LEU A 62 0.50 22.20 5.21
CA LEU A 62 0.98 23.50 5.73
C LEU A 62 2.51 23.54 5.93
N GLU A 63 3.13 22.37 5.82
CA GLU A 63 4.54 22.13 6.03
C GLU A 63 5.08 21.18 4.95
N SER A 64 6.36 21.35 4.59
CA SER A 64 7.08 20.34 3.82
C SER A 64 7.41 19.14 4.70
N ALA A 65 6.86 17.98 4.37
CA ALA A 65 7.24 16.71 4.98
C ALA A 65 8.68 16.23 4.65
N ASN A 66 9.48 17.06 3.99
CA ASN A 66 10.86 16.73 3.65
C ASN A 66 11.77 16.82 4.88
N LYS A 67 12.31 15.66 5.29
CA LYS A 67 13.25 15.45 6.42
C LYS A 67 14.48 16.37 6.51
N ARG A 68 14.74 17.20 5.49
CA ARG A 68 15.83 18.18 5.49
C ARG A 68 15.47 19.51 6.13
N PHE A 69 14.18 19.79 6.30
CA PHE A 69 13.69 21.00 6.96
C PHE A 69 13.41 20.74 8.43
N ASP A 70 13.45 21.81 9.22
CA ASP A 70 13.09 21.76 10.63
C ASP A 70 11.58 21.55 10.75
N VAL A 71 11.17 20.70 11.70
CA VAL A 71 9.76 20.40 11.96
C VAL A 71 9.10 21.60 12.63
N LEU A 72 8.01 22.10 12.05
CA LEU A 72 7.17 23.13 12.63
C LEU A 72 6.43 22.58 13.85
N SER A 73 6.31 23.42 14.88
CA SER A 73 5.40 23.18 15.98
C SER A 73 3.94 23.32 15.54
N ALA A 74 3.01 22.77 16.33
CA ALA A 74 1.57 22.92 16.08
C ALA A 74 1.13 24.40 16.03
N GLU A 75 1.75 25.27 16.84
CA GLU A 75 1.46 26.72 16.81
C GLU A 75 1.89 27.35 15.48
N GLU A 76 3.03 26.94 14.92
CA GLU A 76 3.53 27.42 13.63
C GLU A 76 2.71 26.89 12.44
N GLU A 77 2.21 25.64 12.49
CA GLU A 77 1.24 25.14 11.50
C GLU A 77 -0.09 25.93 11.59
N LEU A 78 -0.61 26.15 12.79
CA LEU A 78 -1.85 26.93 13.00
C LEU A 78 -1.72 28.37 12.48
N ASP A 79 -0.56 29.00 12.65
CA ASP A 79 -0.27 30.32 12.11
C ASP A 79 -0.35 30.35 10.57
N ARG A 80 -0.09 29.22 9.89
CA ARG A 80 -0.21 29.08 8.43
C ARG A 80 -1.58 28.63 7.93
N LEU A 81 -2.41 28.04 8.80
CA LEU A 81 -3.72 27.50 8.45
C LEU A 81 -4.63 28.53 7.75
N HIS A 82 -4.50 29.82 8.10
CA HIS A 82 -5.29 30.89 7.47
C HIS A 82 -5.11 30.96 5.95
N ILE A 83 -3.92 30.66 5.40
CA ILE A 83 -3.66 30.69 3.97
C ILE A 83 -4.45 29.57 3.27
N ALA A 84 -4.47 28.38 3.87
CA ALA A 84 -5.24 27.25 3.35
C ALA A 84 -6.75 27.52 3.39
N LEU A 85 -7.25 28.11 4.47
CA LEU A 85 -8.67 28.48 4.61
C LEU A 85 -9.07 29.54 3.59
N GLU A 86 -8.28 30.60 3.44
CA GLU A 86 -8.50 31.62 2.42
C GLU A 86 -8.44 31.01 1.02
N THR A 87 -7.57 30.03 0.78
CA THR A 87 -7.51 29.30 -0.50
C THR A 87 -8.82 28.58 -0.76
N ILE A 88 -9.31 27.77 0.20
CA ILE A 88 -10.57 27.04 0.09
C ILE A 88 -11.75 27.99 -0.19
N ASP A 89 -11.81 29.13 0.49
CA ASP A 89 -12.87 30.14 0.28
C ASP A 89 -12.90 30.71 -1.15
N HIS A 90 -11.78 30.70 -1.86
CA HIS A 90 -11.67 31.19 -3.24
C HIS A 90 -11.86 30.10 -4.30
N VAL A 91 -11.78 28.82 -3.92
CA VAL A 91 -12.01 27.69 -4.84
C VAL A 91 -13.48 27.66 -5.27
N SER A 92 -13.72 27.47 -6.57
CA SER A 92 -15.06 27.43 -7.14
C SER A 92 -15.56 26.01 -7.44
N GLY A 93 -14.64 25.05 -7.55
CA GLY A 93 -14.91 23.64 -7.77
C GLY A 93 -15.40 22.90 -6.52
N GLU A 94 -15.91 21.68 -6.75
CA GLU A 94 -16.34 20.77 -5.68
C GLU A 94 -15.28 19.66 -5.51
N ALA A 95 -14.68 19.58 -4.32
CA ALA A 95 -13.78 18.52 -3.91
C ALA A 95 -13.86 18.34 -2.39
N ILE A 96 -13.42 17.18 -1.90
CA ILE A 96 -13.19 16.97 -0.47
C ILE A 96 -11.85 17.64 -0.10
N PHE A 97 -11.83 18.48 0.92
CA PHE A 97 -10.59 19.09 1.39
C PHE A 97 -10.01 18.29 2.56
N SER A 98 -8.79 17.77 2.37
CA SER A 98 -8.03 17.03 3.38
C SER A 98 -6.92 17.92 3.96
N ILE A 99 -6.78 17.93 5.29
CA ILE A 99 -5.66 18.59 5.96
C ILE A 99 -4.56 17.57 6.24
N GLU A 100 -3.37 17.77 5.68
CA GLU A 100 -2.18 17.00 6.04
C GLU A 100 -1.52 17.62 7.28
N THR A 101 -1.51 16.88 8.38
CA THR A 101 -0.88 17.30 9.63
C THR A 101 -0.50 16.07 10.47
N ARG A 102 0.22 16.31 11.55
CA ARG A 102 0.54 15.34 12.60
C ARG A 102 -0.09 15.69 13.95
N TYR A 103 -0.70 16.89 14.07
CA TYR A 103 -1.16 17.43 15.34
C TYR A 103 -2.67 17.44 15.43
N ALA A 104 -3.23 16.85 16.49
CA ALA A 104 -4.67 16.81 16.70
C ALA A 104 -5.29 18.22 16.79
N SER A 105 -4.57 19.16 17.41
CA SER A 105 -5.03 20.56 17.54
C SER A 105 -5.11 21.31 16.20
N VAL A 106 -4.24 20.96 15.24
CA VAL A 106 -4.29 21.54 13.88
C VAL A 106 -5.45 20.94 13.11
N ALA A 107 -5.62 19.61 13.21
CA ALA A 107 -6.75 18.91 12.59
C ALA A 107 -8.10 19.42 13.12
N GLU A 108 -8.25 19.58 14.43
CA GLU A 108 -9.49 20.09 15.05
C GLU A 108 -9.86 21.48 14.51
N GLU A 109 -8.91 22.42 14.53
CA GLU A 109 -9.14 23.79 14.03
C GLU A 109 -9.45 23.81 12.51
N ALA A 110 -8.80 22.96 11.72
CA ALA A 110 -9.07 22.83 10.29
C ALA A 110 -10.49 22.29 10.02
N LEU A 111 -10.89 21.23 10.73
CA LEU A 111 -12.21 20.61 10.60
C LEU A 111 -13.34 21.56 11.02
N GLU A 112 -13.13 22.40 12.04
CA GLU A 112 -14.10 23.43 12.45
C GLU A 112 -14.31 24.51 11.37
N ARG A 113 -13.39 24.63 10.41
CA ARG A 113 -13.32 25.73 9.45
C ARG A 113 -13.44 25.33 7.98
N GLY A 114 -13.88 24.10 7.71
CA GLY A 114 -14.31 23.68 6.36
C GLY A 114 -13.46 22.60 5.71
N PHE A 115 -12.53 21.98 6.43
CA PHE A 115 -11.93 20.72 5.99
C PHE A 115 -12.88 19.54 6.26
N ASP A 116 -12.81 18.53 5.39
CA ASP A 116 -13.72 17.37 5.36
C ASP A 116 -13.03 16.06 5.82
N MET A 117 -11.71 16.03 5.77
CA MET A 117 -10.89 14.84 5.94
C MET A 117 -9.54 15.22 6.58
N VAL A 118 -8.91 14.25 7.26
CA VAL A 118 -7.54 14.38 7.79
C VAL A 118 -6.60 13.42 7.05
N ASN A 119 -5.40 13.87 6.74
CA ASN A 119 -4.27 13.03 6.35
C ASN A 119 -3.21 13.07 7.46
N ASP A 120 -3.29 12.10 8.37
CA ASP A 120 -2.37 11.97 9.50
C ASP A 120 -1.12 11.18 9.12
N ILE A 121 -0.06 11.94 8.82
CA ILE A 121 1.26 11.41 8.47
C ILE A 121 1.99 10.79 9.67
N ALA A 122 1.55 11.02 10.90
CA ALA A 122 2.17 10.45 12.10
C ALA A 122 1.45 9.20 12.63
N GLY A 123 0.40 8.73 11.96
CA GLY A 123 -0.19 7.42 12.24
C GLY A 123 -0.79 7.29 13.65
N PHE A 124 -1.45 8.34 14.13
CA PHE A 124 -1.96 8.52 15.50
C PHE A 124 -0.87 8.48 16.57
N ALA A 125 0.33 9.00 16.27
CA ALA A 125 1.32 9.27 17.30
C ALA A 125 0.81 10.33 18.30
N ASP A 126 0.01 11.29 17.84
CA ASP A 126 -0.79 12.15 18.72
C ASP A 126 -2.01 11.35 19.21
N PRO A 127 -2.10 11.06 20.53
CA PRO A 127 -3.19 10.25 21.07
C PRO A 127 -4.57 10.92 20.98
N GLU A 128 -4.66 12.24 20.80
CA GLU A 128 -5.93 12.96 20.66
C GLU A 128 -6.44 12.95 19.20
N MET A 129 -5.58 12.69 18.21
CA MET A 129 -5.96 12.66 16.78
C MET A 129 -7.13 11.71 16.46
N PRO A 130 -7.15 10.44 16.92
CA PRO A 130 -8.28 9.56 16.66
C PRO A 130 -9.57 10.01 17.38
N VAL A 131 -9.45 10.75 18.50
CA VAL A 131 -10.60 11.31 19.22
C VAL A 131 -11.21 12.46 18.41
N VAL A 132 -10.39 13.40 17.96
CA VAL A 132 -10.80 14.51 17.07
C VAL A 132 -11.49 13.97 15.82
N CYS A 133 -10.88 12.98 15.15
CA CYS A 133 -11.47 12.39 13.94
C CYS A 133 -12.85 11.76 14.21
N ALA A 134 -13.01 11.09 15.36
CA ALA A 134 -14.27 10.46 15.73
C ALA A 134 -15.35 11.49 16.12
N ASP A 135 -14.98 12.53 16.88
CA ASP A 135 -15.90 13.57 17.33
C ASP A 135 -16.45 14.40 16.17
N HIS A 136 -15.65 14.61 15.12
CA HIS A 136 -16.05 15.28 13.89
C HIS A 136 -16.64 14.34 12.81
N ASP A 137 -16.71 13.02 13.07
CA ASP A 137 -17.16 11.99 12.12
C ASP A 137 -16.46 12.06 10.74
N VAL A 138 -15.15 12.33 10.73
CA VAL A 138 -14.37 12.49 9.48
C VAL A 138 -13.58 11.24 9.12
N ALA A 139 -13.32 11.09 7.82
CA ALA A 139 -12.36 10.10 7.33
C ALA A 139 -10.93 10.55 7.64
N VAL A 140 -10.04 9.57 7.83
CA VAL A 140 -8.63 9.83 8.11
C VAL A 140 -7.73 8.89 7.34
N ALA A 141 -6.84 9.45 6.51
CA ALA A 141 -5.71 8.71 5.98
C ALA A 141 -4.66 8.60 7.08
N LYS A 142 -4.31 7.38 7.46
CA LYS A 142 -3.41 7.06 8.54
C LYS A 142 -2.16 6.41 7.97
N MET A 143 -1.03 7.09 8.05
CA MET A 143 0.24 6.58 7.55
C MET A 143 0.91 5.60 8.53
N ALA A 144 1.61 4.61 7.98
CA ALA A 144 2.48 3.73 8.73
C ALA A 144 3.66 4.53 9.30
N SER A 145 3.61 4.82 10.60
CA SER A 145 4.56 5.71 11.27
C SER A 145 4.96 5.18 12.64
N PRO A 146 6.14 5.56 13.16
CA PRO A 146 6.48 5.32 14.55
C PRO A 146 5.57 6.16 15.47
N PRO A 147 5.47 5.82 16.76
CA PRO A 147 4.77 6.62 17.76
C PRO A 147 5.59 7.86 18.17
N ASP A 148 5.98 8.65 17.18
CA ASP A 148 6.83 9.85 17.29
C ASP A 148 6.39 10.89 16.26
N LEU A 149 5.92 12.04 16.75
CA LEU A 149 5.43 13.14 15.92
C LEU A 149 6.55 13.78 15.07
N GLU A 150 7.81 13.71 15.48
CA GLU A 150 8.90 14.33 14.72
C GLU A 150 9.44 13.41 13.61
N ARG A 151 9.01 12.15 13.57
CA ARG A 151 9.56 11.10 12.70
C ARG A 151 8.49 10.39 11.84
N PRO A 152 7.56 11.10 11.17
CA PRO A 152 6.53 10.46 10.34
C PRO A 152 7.16 9.57 9.26
N GLY A 153 6.56 8.40 9.03
CA GLY A 153 6.98 7.41 8.04
C GLY A 153 8.29 6.66 8.34
N ALA A 154 9.04 7.02 9.38
CA ALA A 154 10.27 6.36 9.79
C ALA A 154 10.00 5.05 10.56
N VAL A 155 9.30 4.12 9.90
CA VAL A 155 8.79 2.86 10.47
C VAL A 155 9.87 2.08 11.22
N GLU A 156 11.12 2.08 10.71
CA GLU A 156 12.26 1.36 11.28
C GLU A 156 12.70 1.90 12.64
N GLU A 157 12.35 3.15 12.96
CA GLU A 157 12.69 3.80 14.23
C GLU A 157 11.69 3.45 15.34
N THR A 158 10.62 2.72 15.02
CA THR A 158 9.74 2.16 16.05
C THR A 158 10.54 1.22 16.96
N PRO A 159 10.37 1.28 18.30
CA PRO A 159 11.02 0.36 19.24
C PRO A 159 10.38 -1.04 19.19
N TRP A 160 10.56 -1.77 18.09
CA TRP A 160 9.88 -3.04 17.81
C TRP A 160 10.09 -4.13 18.88
N SER A 161 11.28 -4.18 19.49
CA SER A 161 11.56 -5.09 20.60
C SER A 161 10.65 -4.87 21.81
N GLU A 162 10.23 -3.62 22.05
CA GLU A 162 9.34 -3.25 23.16
C GLU A 162 7.87 -3.38 22.77
N ARG A 163 7.52 -2.99 21.53
CA ARG A 163 6.11 -3.00 21.06
C ARG A 163 5.62 -4.39 20.64
N LYS A 164 6.54 -5.28 20.23
CA LYS A 164 6.25 -6.66 19.81
C LYS A 164 7.02 -7.66 20.68
N SER A 165 8.25 -7.97 20.30
CA SER A 165 9.20 -8.77 21.08
C SER A 165 10.59 -8.67 20.43
N PRO A 166 11.68 -8.95 21.16
CA PRO A 166 13.02 -9.00 20.57
C PRO A 166 13.14 -10.03 19.44
N GLU A 167 12.51 -11.20 19.59
CA GLU A 167 12.51 -12.27 18.58
C GLU A 167 11.80 -11.85 17.30
N TRP A 168 10.65 -11.20 17.44
CA TRP A 168 9.92 -10.68 16.28
C TRP A 168 10.73 -9.59 15.57
N ALA A 169 11.33 -8.66 16.33
CA ALA A 169 12.14 -7.58 15.77
C ALA A 169 13.39 -8.07 15.01
N GLU A 170 13.95 -9.22 15.41
CA GLU A 170 15.08 -9.85 14.71
C GLU A 170 14.66 -10.53 13.39
N GLN A 171 13.42 -11.03 13.32
CA GLN A 171 12.92 -11.82 12.18
C GLN A 171 12.09 -11.01 11.18
N ALA A 172 11.44 -9.93 11.63
CA ALA A 172 10.52 -9.14 10.83
C ALA A 172 11.26 -8.37 9.73
N GLY A 173 10.82 -8.55 8.49
CA GLY A 173 11.23 -7.69 7.38
C GLY A 173 10.57 -6.32 7.45
N TYR A 174 11.03 -5.38 6.62
CA TYR A 174 10.50 -4.01 6.58
C TYR A 174 8.97 -3.98 6.36
N VAL A 175 8.45 -4.77 5.42
CA VAL A 175 6.99 -4.78 5.15
C VAL A 175 6.18 -5.29 6.34
N ASP A 176 6.73 -6.22 7.13
CA ASP A 176 6.07 -6.70 8.36
C ASP A 176 6.01 -5.58 9.41
N GLN A 177 7.05 -4.72 9.45
CA GLN A 177 7.08 -3.51 10.27
C GLN A 177 6.07 -2.46 9.79
N VAL A 178 5.96 -2.20 8.49
CA VAL A 178 4.95 -1.29 7.91
C VAL A 178 3.54 -1.76 8.27
N TYR A 179 3.30 -3.06 8.10
CA TYR A 179 2.01 -3.68 8.39
C TYR A 179 1.63 -3.55 9.87
N GLU A 180 2.57 -3.81 10.79
CA GLU A 180 2.33 -3.64 12.22
C GLU A 180 2.25 -2.16 12.63
N ALA A 181 2.95 -1.25 11.95
CA ALA A 181 2.88 0.19 12.19
C ALA A 181 1.47 0.73 11.92
N LEU A 182 0.82 0.27 10.85
CA LEU A 182 -0.57 0.61 10.57
C LEU A 182 -1.54 0.18 11.68
N LYS A 183 -1.21 -0.86 12.45
CA LYS A 183 -2.05 -1.37 13.56
C LYS A 183 -1.78 -0.67 14.89
N GLN A 184 -0.67 0.05 15.03
CA GLN A 184 -0.35 0.78 16.25
C GLN A 184 -1.39 1.86 16.53
N ASN A 185 -1.61 2.18 17.82
CA ASN A 185 -2.50 3.27 18.26
C ASN A 185 -3.99 3.11 17.82
N GLY A 186 -4.38 1.95 17.30
CA GLY A 186 -5.74 1.66 16.88
C GLY A 186 -6.11 2.25 15.51
N MET A 187 -7.38 2.11 15.16
CA MET A 187 -8.00 2.63 13.93
C MET A 187 -9.41 3.10 14.28
N THR A 188 -9.91 4.10 13.53
CA THR A 188 -11.31 4.50 13.52
C THR A 188 -12.11 3.68 12.50
N ASP A 189 -13.44 3.76 12.54
CA ASP A 189 -14.30 3.13 11.53
C ASP A 189 -14.16 3.76 10.13
N LYS A 190 -13.56 4.96 10.05
CA LYS A 190 -13.31 5.71 8.81
C LYS A 190 -11.82 5.85 8.47
N THR A 191 -10.99 4.92 8.93
CA THR A 191 -9.55 4.91 8.64
C THR A 191 -9.27 4.41 7.23
N ILE A 192 -8.38 5.11 6.52
CA ILE A 192 -7.77 4.70 5.25
C ILE A 192 -6.28 4.48 5.53
N VAL A 193 -5.72 3.32 5.23
CA VAL A 193 -4.32 3.01 5.56
C VAL A 193 -3.35 3.47 4.46
N ASP A 194 -2.23 4.10 4.83
CA ASP A 194 -1.14 4.48 3.92
C ASP A 194 0.16 3.72 4.30
N PRO A 195 0.66 2.80 3.46
CA PRO A 195 1.90 2.06 3.67
C PRO A 195 3.22 2.87 3.64
N ALA A 196 3.19 4.20 3.59
CA ALA A 196 4.36 5.09 3.76
C ALA A 196 5.48 4.88 2.71
N PHE A 197 5.15 4.85 1.43
CA PHE A 197 6.17 4.83 0.38
C PHE A 197 7.06 6.08 0.43
N GLY A 198 8.31 6.01 -0.05
CA GLY A 198 9.04 7.19 -0.53
C GLY A 198 10.16 7.78 0.31
N GLY A 199 10.82 6.98 1.14
CA GLY A 199 12.09 7.37 1.77
C GLY A 199 11.96 8.38 2.91
N TRP A 200 11.00 8.14 3.79
CA TRP A 200 10.69 8.95 4.98
C TRP A 200 11.81 8.99 6.02
N SER A 201 12.65 7.95 6.05
CA SER A 201 13.88 7.91 6.87
C SER A 201 15.13 7.81 5.98
N GLU A 202 16.33 8.03 6.54
CA GLU A 202 17.57 7.68 5.83
C GLU A 202 17.81 6.16 5.80
N ALA A 203 17.12 5.41 6.65
CA ALA A 203 17.22 3.96 6.74
C ALA A 203 16.41 3.25 5.64
N GLN A 204 15.26 3.83 5.24
CA GLN A 204 14.38 3.25 4.23
C GLN A 204 15.08 3.17 2.87
N THR A 205 15.18 1.95 2.35
CA THR A 205 15.85 1.67 1.08
C THR A 205 14.87 1.60 -0.08
N LEU A 206 15.39 1.65 -1.31
CA LEU A 206 14.58 1.42 -2.51
C LEU A 206 14.11 -0.03 -2.62
N ALA A 207 14.84 -0.98 -2.00
CA ALA A 207 14.41 -2.37 -1.90
C ALA A 207 13.16 -2.51 -1.00
N ASP A 208 13.08 -1.72 0.06
CA ASP A 208 11.94 -1.68 0.96
C ASP A 208 10.68 -1.18 0.24
N ASP A 209 10.77 -0.06 -0.49
CA ASP A 209 9.66 0.43 -1.33
C ASP A 209 9.22 -0.63 -2.37
N ARG A 210 10.17 -1.30 -3.03
CA ARG A 210 9.87 -2.34 -4.02
C ARG A 210 9.15 -3.53 -3.39
N GLU A 211 9.59 -3.95 -2.22
CA GLU A 211 9.01 -5.07 -1.51
C GLU A 211 7.62 -4.74 -0.96
N THR A 212 7.43 -3.54 -0.40
CA THR A 212 6.11 -3.02 -0.01
C THR A 212 5.16 -2.98 -1.21
N PHE A 213 5.63 -2.52 -2.38
CA PHE A 213 4.82 -2.50 -3.59
C PHE A 213 4.47 -3.91 -4.08
N ARG A 214 5.40 -4.86 -4.00
CA ARG A 214 5.20 -6.28 -4.35
C ARG A 214 4.13 -6.92 -3.47
N ARG A 215 4.19 -6.65 -2.16
CA ARG A 215 3.30 -7.19 -1.11
C ARG A 215 2.07 -6.32 -0.84
N LEU A 216 1.77 -5.34 -1.71
CA LEU A 216 0.71 -4.35 -1.48
C LEU A 216 -0.68 -4.98 -1.20
N ARG A 217 -0.97 -6.14 -1.79
CA ARG A 217 -2.24 -6.87 -1.56
C ARG A 217 -2.41 -7.34 -0.12
N GLU A 218 -1.33 -7.60 0.61
CA GLU A 218 -1.38 -8.10 1.99
C GLU A 218 -2.08 -7.11 2.91
N PHE A 219 -1.88 -5.81 2.71
CA PHE A 219 -2.51 -4.74 3.49
C PHE A 219 -4.04 -4.72 3.38
N ARG A 220 -4.63 -5.37 2.36
CA ARG A 220 -6.09 -5.55 2.25
C ARG A 220 -6.65 -6.39 3.41
N ALA A 221 -5.82 -7.22 4.04
CA ALA A 221 -6.21 -8.02 5.20
C ALA A 221 -6.59 -7.17 6.42
N LEU A 222 -6.08 -5.93 6.52
CA LEU A 222 -6.45 -4.96 7.57
C LEU A 222 -7.92 -4.52 7.49
N GLY A 223 -8.60 -4.82 6.37
CA GLY A 223 -10.03 -4.55 6.22
C GLY A 223 -10.39 -3.09 5.99
N GLN A 224 -9.41 -2.19 5.86
CA GLN A 224 -9.58 -0.76 5.59
C GLN A 224 -9.29 -0.44 4.11
N PRO A 225 -9.86 0.64 3.55
CA PRO A 225 -9.38 1.20 2.29
C PRO A 225 -7.93 1.65 2.40
N MET A 226 -7.29 1.87 1.26
CA MET A 226 -5.84 2.10 1.20
C MET A 226 -5.54 3.30 0.32
N LEU A 227 -4.68 4.18 0.85
CA LEU A 227 -4.08 5.28 0.12
C LEU A 227 -2.67 4.87 -0.32
N VAL A 228 -2.30 5.23 -1.56
CA VAL A 228 -0.96 5.03 -2.08
C VAL A 228 -0.45 6.31 -2.74
N SER A 229 0.72 6.76 -2.29
CA SER A 229 1.45 7.88 -2.88
C SER A 229 2.73 7.35 -3.54
N ILE A 230 2.79 7.29 -4.86
CA ILE A 230 3.97 6.77 -5.61
C ILE A 230 4.39 7.63 -6.80
N ASN A 231 3.80 8.81 -6.96
CA ASN A 231 4.11 9.73 -8.04
C ASN A 231 5.60 10.17 -7.99
N ARG A 232 6.30 9.97 -9.11
CA ARG A 232 7.71 10.35 -9.35
C ARG A 232 8.73 9.84 -8.34
N LYS A 233 8.41 8.80 -7.55
CA LYS A 233 9.29 8.26 -6.51
C LYS A 233 10.56 7.60 -7.05
N ASN A 234 11.64 7.68 -6.27
CA ASN A 234 12.98 7.24 -6.66
C ASN A 234 13.04 5.75 -7.02
N PHE A 235 12.35 4.87 -6.29
CA PHE A 235 12.41 3.42 -6.53
C PHE A 235 11.86 3.03 -7.91
N LEU A 236 10.85 3.75 -8.41
CA LEU A 236 10.32 3.56 -9.77
C LEU A 236 11.30 4.07 -10.83
N GLY A 237 11.93 5.22 -10.57
CA GLY A 237 12.97 5.77 -11.43
C GLY A 237 14.16 4.83 -11.56
N GLU A 238 14.65 4.27 -10.46
CA GLU A 238 15.76 3.30 -10.45
C GLU A 238 15.42 2.04 -11.28
N LEU A 239 14.23 1.45 -11.06
CA LEU A 239 13.79 0.26 -11.78
C LEU A 239 13.76 0.44 -13.31
N ALA A 240 13.40 1.64 -13.77
CA ALA A 240 13.24 1.95 -15.18
C ALA A 240 14.41 2.74 -15.80
N GLY A 241 15.43 3.09 -15.00
CA GLY A 241 16.53 3.94 -15.41
C GLY A 241 16.09 5.34 -15.83
N ARG A 242 15.27 6.02 -15.01
CA ARG A 242 14.70 7.35 -15.27
C ARG A 242 15.08 8.39 -14.22
N ASP A 243 15.54 9.54 -14.72
CA ASP A 243 15.71 10.76 -13.94
C ASP A 243 14.35 11.37 -13.58
N THR A 244 14.31 12.20 -12.53
CA THR A 244 13.08 12.72 -11.89
C THR A 244 12.02 13.24 -12.88
N ASP A 245 12.42 14.06 -13.85
CA ASP A 245 11.50 14.70 -14.79
C ASP A 245 10.86 13.69 -15.76
N GLU A 246 11.54 12.57 -16.01
CA GLU A 246 11.09 11.49 -16.90
C GLU A 246 10.31 10.38 -16.17
N ARG A 247 9.98 10.56 -14.87
CA ARG A 247 9.34 9.51 -14.08
C ARG A 247 7.82 9.40 -14.24
N LEU A 248 7.17 10.32 -14.94
CA LEU A 248 5.72 10.25 -15.10
C LEU A 248 5.26 8.90 -15.69
N PRO A 249 5.78 8.42 -16.85
CA PRO A 249 5.30 7.15 -17.43
C PRO A 249 5.43 5.95 -16.50
N VAL A 250 6.52 5.89 -15.71
CA VAL A 250 6.75 4.78 -14.78
C VAL A 250 5.86 4.88 -13.54
N SER A 251 5.53 6.11 -13.12
CA SER A 251 4.54 6.38 -12.08
C SER A 251 3.15 5.91 -12.51
N LEU A 252 2.73 6.21 -13.74
CA LEU A 252 1.43 5.79 -14.28
C LEU A 252 1.30 4.27 -14.38
N ALA A 253 2.36 3.58 -14.82
CA ALA A 253 2.38 2.12 -14.85
C ALA A 253 2.21 1.54 -13.44
N ALA A 254 2.95 2.08 -12.46
CA ALA A 254 2.86 1.66 -11.07
C ALA A 254 1.50 1.99 -10.45
N THR A 255 0.89 3.14 -10.75
CA THR A 255 -0.47 3.50 -10.31
C THR A 255 -1.51 2.47 -10.78
N SER A 256 -1.45 2.07 -12.05
CA SER A 256 -2.39 1.07 -12.59
C SER A 256 -2.28 -0.25 -11.81
N MET A 257 -1.05 -0.68 -11.52
CA MET A 257 -0.78 -1.87 -10.71
C MET A 257 -1.17 -1.70 -9.24
N ALA A 258 -1.01 -0.51 -8.65
CA ALA A 258 -1.38 -0.24 -7.26
C ALA A 258 -2.89 -0.37 -7.06
N VAL A 259 -3.68 0.21 -7.98
CA VAL A 259 -5.15 0.09 -7.97
C VAL A 259 -5.60 -1.35 -8.14
N GLU A 260 -4.99 -2.07 -9.09
CA GLU A 260 -5.25 -3.49 -9.32
C GLU A 260 -4.96 -4.32 -8.04
N ARG A 261 -3.90 -3.97 -7.31
CA ARG A 261 -3.49 -4.59 -6.03
C ARG A 261 -4.26 -4.12 -4.80
N GLY A 262 -5.22 -3.20 -4.94
CA GLY A 262 -6.10 -2.81 -3.83
C GLY A 262 -5.94 -1.40 -3.29
N ALA A 263 -5.21 -0.51 -3.96
CA ALA A 263 -5.25 0.91 -3.64
C ALA A 263 -6.62 1.52 -4.03
N HIS A 264 -7.17 2.35 -3.15
CA HIS A 264 -8.48 3.01 -3.32
C HIS A 264 -8.33 4.52 -3.50
N VAL A 265 -7.30 5.11 -2.92
CA VAL A 265 -6.94 6.52 -3.09
C VAL A 265 -5.53 6.60 -3.63
N ILE A 266 -5.30 7.39 -4.68
CA ILE A 266 -3.96 7.67 -5.21
C ILE A 266 -3.64 9.15 -5.00
N ARG A 267 -2.64 9.42 -4.14
CA ARG A 267 -2.13 10.76 -3.87
C ARG A 267 -1.05 11.13 -4.90
N THR A 268 -1.18 12.26 -5.58
CA THR A 268 -0.35 12.60 -6.76
C THR A 268 -0.27 14.10 -7.04
N HIS A 269 0.80 14.52 -7.73
CA HIS A 269 0.91 15.86 -8.33
C HIS A 269 0.43 15.88 -9.80
N ASP A 270 0.55 14.77 -10.53
CA ASP A 270 0.15 14.69 -11.95
C ASP A 270 -1.29 14.14 -12.09
N VAL A 271 -2.30 14.90 -11.66
CA VAL A 271 -3.69 14.44 -11.46
C VAL A 271 -4.30 13.79 -12.70
N ALA A 272 -4.41 14.51 -13.82
CA ALA A 272 -5.11 14.03 -15.01
C ALA A 272 -4.53 12.70 -15.53
N ALA A 273 -3.19 12.63 -15.63
CA ALA A 273 -2.51 11.44 -16.10
C ALA A 273 -2.65 10.26 -15.12
N THR A 274 -2.57 10.54 -13.81
CA THR A 274 -2.75 9.52 -12.76
C THR A 274 -4.17 8.98 -12.74
N ARG A 275 -5.17 9.82 -12.97
CA ARG A 275 -6.57 9.42 -13.09
C ARG A 275 -6.77 8.40 -14.21
N ASP A 276 -6.21 8.65 -15.38
CA ASP A 276 -6.29 7.70 -16.50
C ASP A 276 -5.66 6.35 -16.12
N ALA A 277 -4.48 6.36 -15.49
CA ALA A 277 -3.84 5.14 -15.01
C ALA A 277 -4.68 4.39 -13.96
N ALA A 278 -5.29 5.12 -13.02
CA ALA A 278 -6.15 4.52 -12.00
C ALA A 278 -7.40 3.87 -12.62
N LEU A 279 -8.01 4.51 -13.63
CA LEU A 279 -9.12 3.94 -14.39
C LEU A 279 -8.72 2.65 -15.12
N ILE A 280 -7.53 2.61 -15.72
CA ILE A 280 -7.00 1.38 -16.34
C ILE A 280 -6.81 0.28 -15.29
N GLY A 281 -6.14 0.59 -14.17
CA GLY A 281 -5.97 -0.37 -13.07
C GLY A 281 -7.31 -0.95 -12.60
N ASN A 282 -8.29 -0.08 -12.37
CA ASN A 282 -9.63 -0.49 -11.93
C ASN A 282 -10.37 -1.37 -12.94
N ALA A 283 -10.25 -1.06 -14.25
CA ALA A 283 -10.94 -1.82 -15.30
C ALA A 283 -10.45 -3.27 -15.41
N PHE A 284 -9.23 -3.56 -14.97
CA PHE A 284 -8.64 -4.90 -14.98
C PHE A 284 -8.58 -5.56 -13.59
N THR A 285 -9.10 -4.89 -12.56
CA THR A 285 -9.27 -5.49 -11.24
C THR A 285 -10.40 -6.52 -11.27
N GLU A 286 -10.13 -7.76 -10.84
CA GLU A 286 -11.15 -8.80 -10.73
C GLU A 286 -11.66 -8.99 -9.30
N ARG A 287 -12.46 -8.05 -8.80
CA ARG A 287 -13.18 -8.19 -7.51
C ARG A 287 -14.62 -8.66 -7.75
N ALA A 288 -15.05 -9.63 -6.95
CA ALA A 288 -16.39 -10.21 -7.08
C ALA A 288 -17.13 -10.16 -5.74
N CYS A 289 -18.33 -9.57 -5.76
CA CYS A 289 -19.24 -9.53 -4.64
C CYS A 289 -20.66 -9.86 -5.12
N ALA A 290 -21.40 -10.63 -4.32
CA ALA A 290 -22.81 -10.90 -4.53
C ALA A 290 -23.58 -10.57 -3.25
N VAL A 291 -24.76 -9.95 -3.38
CA VAL A 291 -25.61 -9.59 -2.25
C VAL A 291 -26.99 -10.22 -2.42
N THR A 292 -27.51 -10.87 -1.38
CA THR A 292 -28.85 -11.48 -1.36
C THR A 292 -29.43 -11.37 0.04
N ASP A 293 -30.63 -10.81 0.18
CA ASP A 293 -31.35 -10.66 1.46
C ASP A 293 -30.52 -10.02 2.60
N GLY A 294 -29.69 -9.03 2.26
CA GLY A 294 -28.81 -8.34 3.22
C GLY A 294 -27.55 -9.13 3.61
N VAL A 295 -27.32 -10.30 3.02
CA VAL A 295 -26.07 -11.05 3.14
C VAL A 295 -25.19 -10.74 1.94
N SER A 296 -23.96 -10.29 2.19
CA SER A 296 -22.92 -10.14 1.17
C SER A 296 -21.97 -11.34 1.17
N VAL A 297 -21.56 -11.76 -0.03
CA VAL A 297 -20.54 -12.78 -0.26
C VAL A 297 -19.52 -12.17 -1.21
N SER A 298 -18.30 -11.97 -0.72
CA SER A 298 -17.19 -11.42 -1.51
C SER A 298 -16.10 -12.47 -1.70
N ARG A 299 -15.53 -12.53 -2.90
CA ARG A 299 -14.28 -13.24 -3.14
C ARG A 299 -13.14 -12.40 -2.56
N LEU A 300 -12.40 -12.97 -1.62
CA LEU A 300 -11.18 -12.33 -1.13
C LEU A 300 -10.16 -12.22 -2.28
N ASP A 301 -9.51 -11.07 -2.35
CA ASP A 301 -8.50 -10.77 -3.35
C ASP A 301 -7.16 -11.34 -2.89
N VAL A 302 -6.95 -12.62 -3.20
CA VAL A 302 -5.78 -13.43 -2.80
C VAL A 302 -5.10 -13.94 -4.06
N CYS A 303 -3.87 -13.51 -4.30
CA CYS A 303 -3.06 -13.90 -5.45
C CYS A 303 -1.79 -14.67 -5.07
N SER A 304 -1.46 -14.71 -3.77
CA SER A 304 -0.30 -15.40 -3.24
C SER A 304 -0.62 -16.04 -1.88
N SER A 305 0.20 -17.01 -1.45
CA SER A 305 0.08 -17.56 -0.10
C SER A 305 0.33 -16.50 0.97
N SER A 306 1.16 -15.47 0.73
CA SER A 306 1.36 -14.41 1.71
C SER A 306 0.11 -13.54 1.89
N ASP A 307 -0.61 -13.23 0.81
CA ASP A 307 -1.92 -12.56 0.89
C ASP A 307 -2.88 -13.34 1.79
N LEU A 308 -2.97 -14.67 1.58
CA LEU A 308 -3.86 -15.51 2.38
C LEU A 308 -3.42 -15.58 3.84
N ARG A 309 -2.12 -15.73 4.12
CA ARG A 309 -1.59 -15.71 5.49
C ARG A 309 -1.98 -14.43 6.22
N ALA A 310 -1.92 -13.28 5.55
CA ALA A 310 -2.35 -12.01 6.12
C ALA A 310 -3.85 -12.05 6.49
N TYR A 311 -4.73 -12.48 5.57
CA TYR A 311 -6.17 -12.59 5.84
C TYR A 311 -6.50 -13.57 6.98
N LEU A 312 -5.81 -14.70 7.06
CA LEU A 312 -6.00 -15.71 8.11
C LEU A 312 -5.55 -15.18 9.47
N SER A 313 -4.37 -14.56 9.51
CA SER A 313 -3.78 -14.00 10.73
C SER A 313 -4.68 -12.93 11.35
N GLU A 314 -5.19 -11.99 10.55
CA GLU A 314 -6.12 -10.95 11.02
C GLU A 314 -7.46 -11.50 11.52
N ARG A 315 -7.83 -12.72 11.11
CA ARG A 315 -9.05 -13.40 11.58
C ARG A 315 -8.80 -14.38 12.72
N GLY A 316 -7.57 -14.46 13.24
CA GLY A 316 -7.19 -15.42 14.27
C GLY A 316 -7.28 -16.88 13.81
N VAL A 317 -7.15 -17.12 12.50
CA VAL A 317 -7.09 -18.46 11.90
C VAL A 317 -5.62 -18.84 11.72
N ASP A 318 -5.30 -20.12 11.91
CA ASP A 318 -3.95 -20.65 11.72
C ASP A 318 -3.44 -20.35 10.29
N PRO A 319 -2.35 -19.55 10.14
CA PRO A 319 -1.86 -19.14 8.83
C PRO A 319 -1.19 -20.27 8.05
N SER A 320 -0.81 -21.39 8.70
CA SER A 320 -0.22 -22.54 8.00
C SER A 320 -1.15 -23.16 6.96
N VAL A 321 -2.46 -22.90 7.05
CA VAL A 321 -3.44 -23.29 6.03
C VAL A 321 -3.12 -22.70 4.64
N ALA A 322 -2.42 -21.56 4.58
CA ALA A 322 -2.03 -20.95 3.31
C ALA A 322 -0.93 -21.72 2.56
N ASP A 323 -0.24 -22.64 3.24
CA ASP A 323 0.83 -23.44 2.64
C ASP A 323 0.26 -24.41 1.60
N ASP A 324 -0.99 -24.86 1.77
CA ASP A 324 -1.68 -25.75 0.83
C ASP A 324 -2.69 -25.05 -0.09
N TRP A 325 -2.67 -23.71 -0.11
CA TRP A 325 -3.74 -22.94 -0.77
C TRP A 325 -3.70 -23.00 -2.30
N SER A 326 -2.52 -22.89 -2.90
CA SER A 326 -2.38 -22.77 -4.35
C SER A 326 -1.80 -24.04 -4.97
N THR A 327 -2.22 -24.30 -6.21
CA THR A 327 -1.64 -25.33 -7.05
C THR A 327 -0.45 -24.74 -7.80
N ILE A 328 0.70 -25.36 -7.65
CA ILE A 328 1.94 -25.07 -8.37
C ILE A 328 2.03 -26.05 -9.53
N ALA A 329 2.38 -25.57 -10.72
CA ALA A 329 2.63 -26.37 -11.90
C ALA A 329 4.02 -26.06 -12.45
N LEU A 330 4.91 -27.06 -12.43
CA LEU A 330 6.30 -26.96 -12.87
C LEU A 330 6.47 -27.69 -14.19
N GLU A 331 6.74 -26.94 -15.26
CA GLU A 331 7.14 -27.48 -16.56
C GLU A 331 8.65 -27.68 -16.57
N ILE A 332 9.10 -28.88 -16.94
CA ILE A 332 10.52 -29.22 -16.99
C ILE A 332 10.94 -29.41 -18.44
N ASP A 333 11.99 -28.72 -18.85
CA ASP A 333 12.60 -28.89 -20.17
C ASP A 333 14.00 -29.52 -20.06
N GLY A 334 14.42 -30.25 -21.08
CA GLY A 334 15.78 -30.78 -21.21
C GLY A 334 16.12 -32.03 -20.39
N LEU A 335 15.16 -32.66 -19.69
CA LEU A 335 15.40 -33.95 -19.02
C LEU A 335 15.63 -35.07 -20.03
N ASP A 336 16.70 -35.85 -19.81
CA ASP A 336 16.90 -37.13 -20.52
C ASP A 336 15.95 -38.23 -20.01
N THR A 337 15.96 -39.38 -20.69
CA THR A 337 15.03 -40.47 -20.40
C THR A 337 15.18 -41.03 -18.98
N ASP A 338 16.41 -41.09 -18.46
CA ASP A 338 16.69 -41.68 -17.15
C ASP A 338 16.25 -40.70 -16.05
N ALA A 339 16.56 -39.41 -16.20
CA ALA A 339 16.11 -38.37 -15.28
C ALA A 339 14.57 -38.24 -15.24
N ARG A 340 13.88 -38.39 -16.39
CA ARG A 340 12.41 -38.43 -16.44
C ARG A 340 11.83 -39.60 -15.63
N ALA A 341 12.41 -40.79 -15.79
CA ALA A 341 11.97 -41.97 -15.05
C ALA A 341 12.17 -41.79 -13.54
N THR A 342 13.29 -41.19 -13.12
CA THR A 342 13.55 -40.87 -11.71
C THR A 342 12.53 -39.87 -11.17
N VAL A 343 12.26 -38.77 -11.88
CA VAL A 343 11.25 -37.78 -11.45
C VAL A 343 9.85 -38.41 -11.36
N ALA A 344 9.47 -39.23 -12.35
CA ALA A 344 8.19 -39.93 -12.36
C ALA A 344 8.04 -40.86 -11.14
N ALA A 345 9.09 -41.64 -10.83
CA ALA A 345 9.10 -42.54 -9.68
C ALA A 345 9.03 -41.78 -8.35
N VAL A 346 9.80 -40.69 -8.22
CA VAL A 346 9.77 -39.86 -7.01
C VAL A 346 8.40 -39.22 -6.79
N VAL A 347 7.74 -38.75 -7.85
CA VAL A 347 6.38 -38.20 -7.76
C VAL A 347 5.35 -39.29 -7.42
N GLU A 348 5.46 -40.49 -8.00
CA GLU A 348 4.58 -41.62 -7.69
C GLU A 348 4.68 -42.02 -6.20
N ASP A 349 5.88 -41.92 -5.62
CA ASP A 349 6.13 -42.22 -4.20
C ASP A 349 5.82 -41.05 -3.26
N ALA A 350 5.63 -39.83 -3.77
CA ALA A 350 5.33 -38.62 -3.00
C ALA A 350 3.86 -38.57 -2.53
N SER A 351 3.48 -37.46 -1.87
CA SER A 351 2.09 -37.19 -1.47
C SER A 351 1.09 -37.44 -2.62
N PRO A 352 -0.08 -38.08 -2.36
CA PRO A 352 -1.09 -38.36 -3.39
C PRO A 352 -1.71 -37.11 -4.03
N GLY A 353 -1.39 -35.90 -3.53
CA GLY A 353 -1.77 -34.62 -4.11
C GLY A 353 -0.94 -34.18 -5.32
N VAL A 354 0.22 -34.81 -5.57
CA VAL A 354 1.07 -34.50 -6.74
C VAL A 354 0.61 -35.28 -7.97
N GLN A 355 0.50 -34.60 -9.11
CA GLN A 355 0.31 -35.21 -10.43
C GLN A 355 1.55 -35.02 -11.29
N TYR A 356 1.98 -36.09 -11.95
CA TYR A 356 3.01 -36.05 -12.99
C TYR A 356 2.39 -36.35 -14.35
N VAL A 357 2.65 -35.48 -15.32
CA VAL A 357 2.29 -35.70 -16.72
C VAL A 357 3.56 -35.91 -17.52
N ASP A 358 3.81 -37.16 -17.91
CA ASP A 358 4.91 -37.49 -18.82
C ASP A 358 4.58 -36.99 -20.24
N SER A 359 5.37 -36.02 -20.71
CA SER A 359 5.21 -35.36 -22.01
C SER A 359 6.58 -34.94 -22.54
N GLU A 360 6.68 -34.40 -23.76
CA GLU A 360 7.95 -33.83 -24.26
C GLU A 360 8.57 -32.81 -23.29
N GLN A 361 7.72 -32.07 -22.58
CA GLN A 361 8.08 -31.24 -21.42
C GLN A 361 7.29 -31.75 -20.20
N PRO A 362 7.89 -32.58 -19.33
CA PRO A 362 7.16 -33.14 -18.20
C PRO A 362 6.59 -32.07 -17.29
N LEU A 363 5.40 -32.32 -16.75
CA LEU A 363 4.71 -31.41 -15.84
C LEU A 363 4.56 -32.06 -14.46
N VAL A 364 4.94 -31.33 -13.40
CA VAL A 364 4.65 -31.71 -12.00
C VAL A 364 3.66 -30.69 -11.43
N VAL A 365 2.53 -31.17 -10.91
CA VAL A 365 1.44 -30.31 -10.40
C VAL A 365 1.09 -30.72 -8.98
N GLY A 366 1.03 -29.80 -8.02
CA GLY A 366 0.68 -30.10 -6.62
C GLY A 366 0.57 -28.86 -5.74
N SER A 367 0.20 -28.98 -4.45
CA SER A 367 0.34 -27.88 -3.49
C SER A 367 1.80 -27.55 -3.19
N LYS A 368 2.09 -26.44 -2.49
CA LYS A 368 3.46 -26.15 -2.02
C LYS A 368 4.01 -27.25 -1.12
N THR A 369 3.19 -27.80 -0.21
CA THR A 369 3.58 -28.92 0.66
C THR A 369 3.86 -30.18 -0.15
N ASP A 370 3.00 -30.47 -1.12
CA ASP A 370 3.14 -31.63 -2.00
C ASP A 370 4.46 -31.56 -2.81
N ILE A 371 4.77 -30.40 -3.42
CA ILE A 371 6.03 -30.20 -4.14
C ILE A 371 7.23 -30.18 -3.19
N SER A 372 7.09 -29.70 -1.95
CA SER A 372 8.17 -29.75 -0.95
C SER A 372 8.55 -31.19 -0.55
N ASP A 373 7.58 -32.11 -0.49
CA ASP A 373 7.85 -33.55 -0.31
C ASP A 373 8.64 -34.10 -1.51
N VAL A 374 8.26 -33.73 -2.74
CA VAL A 374 9.00 -34.09 -3.97
C VAL A 374 10.44 -33.58 -3.91
N VAL A 375 10.66 -32.32 -3.53
CA VAL A 375 12.02 -31.74 -3.36
C VAL A 375 12.83 -32.54 -2.35
N THR A 376 12.24 -32.85 -1.20
CA THR A 376 12.91 -33.59 -0.12
C THR A 376 13.35 -34.98 -0.59
N ARG A 377 12.53 -35.64 -1.42
CA ARG A 377 12.83 -36.95 -1.99
C ARG A 377 13.85 -36.87 -3.11
N LEU A 378 13.74 -35.90 -4.02
CA LEU A 378 14.74 -35.67 -5.07
C LEU A 378 16.14 -35.39 -4.49
N ARG A 379 16.23 -34.70 -3.34
CA ARG A 379 17.49 -34.49 -2.60
C ARG A 379 18.07 -35.78 -2.01
N ALA A 380 17.25 -36.80 -1.76
CA ALA A 380 17.67 -38.08 -1.22
C ALA A 380 18.17 -39.06 -2.30
N GLU A 381 17.86 -38.79 -3.57
CA GLU A 381 18.36 -39.56 -4.71
C GLU A 381 19.87 -39.31 -4.93
N THR A 382 20.59 -40.34 -5.37
CA THR A 382 22.06 -40.30 -5.50
C THR A 382 22.57 -39.79 -6.86
N ASP A 383 21.67 -39.48 -7.77
CA ASP A 383 21.96 -39.08 -9.17
C ASP A 383 21.93 -37.54 -9.37
N ASP A 384 22.07 -37.08 -10.61
CA ASP A 384 22.18 -35.66 -11.05
C ASP A 384 20.90 -34.81 -10.77
N THR A 385 19.94 -35.34 -10.01
CA THR A 385 18.66 -34.70 -9.66
C THR A 385 18.78 -33.67 -8.53
N GLY A 386 19.94 -33.56 -7.87
CA GLY A 386 20.17 -32.57 -6.82
C GLY A 386 19.99 -31.13 -7.29
N ALA A 387 20.50 -30.80 -8.49
CA ALA A 387 20.31 -29.46 -9.07
C ALA A 387 18.84 -29.19 -9.41
N LEU A 388 18.12 -30.21 -9.89
CA LEU A 388 16.69 -30.13 -10.18
C LEU A 388 15.87 -29.89 -8.91
N ALA A 389 16.24 -30.54 -7.79
CA ALA A 389 15.59 -30.34 -6.51
C ALA A 389 15.73 -28.90 -6.00
N GLU A 390 16.89 -28.27 -6.20
CA GLU A 390 17.08 -26.85 -5.85
C GLU A 390 16.28 -25.94 -6.78
N SER A 391 16.22 -26.21 -8.09
CA SER A 391 15.34 -25.47 -8.99
C SER A 391 13.86 -25.59 -8.62
N PHE A 392 13.42 -26.77 -8.16
CA PHE A 392 12.05 -26.94 -7.65
C PHE A 392 11.83 -26.15 -6.36
N ALA A 393 12.80 -26.16 -5.44
CA ALA A 393 12.73 -25.39 -4.20
C ALA A 393 12.60 -23.88 -4.48
N GLU A 394 13.38 -23.34 -5.42
CA GLU A 394 13.33 -21.94 -5.82
C GLU A 394 11.96 -21.53 -6.41
N MET A 395 11.27 -22.43 -7.12
CA MET A 395 9.98 -22.12 -7.76
C MET A 395 8.78 -22.17 -6.81
N ILE A 396 8.97 -22.71 -5.59
CA ILE A 396 7.91 -22.80 -4.59
C ILE A 396 8.09 -21.85 -3.41
N GLU A 397 9.21 -21.14 -3.32
CA GLU A 397 9.43 -20.04 -2.36
C GLU A 397 8.57 -18.82 -2.69
#